data_AF-A0A317SP30-F1
#
_entry.id   AF-A0A317SP30-F1
#
_cell.length_a   1.000
_cell.length_b   1.000
_cell.length_c   1.000
_cell.angle_alpha   90.00
_cell.angle_beta   90.00
_cell.angle_gamma   90.00
#
_symmetry.space_group_name_H-M   'P 1'
#
loop_
_entity.id
_entity.type
_entity.pdbx_description
1 polymer ?
#
loop_
_entity_poly.entity_id
_entity_poly.type
_entity_poly.pdbx_seq_one_letter_code
_entity_poly.pdbx_strand_id
1 'polypeptide(L)'
;LNGRLLFAVPKKGRLHENCLDLLHGADIQFHRRSRLDIALCVNHPIALVFLPAADIPVFVGEGRVDLGITGQDQVAESQADVKELMELDFGKCKLQVQVPEKGPIQEPRELIGKNIVTSF
;
A
#
# COMPACT_ATOMS: atom_id res chain seq x y z
N LEU A 1 12.15 -7.22 -18.70
CA LEU A 1 11.25 -7.75 -17.66
C LEU A 1 10.88 -9.21 -17.90
N ASN A 2 10.85 -9.68 -19.16
CA ASN A 2 10.49 -11.06 -19.53
C ASN A 2 11.12 -12.14 -18.63
N GLY A 3 10.28 -13.05 -18.16
CA GLY A 3 10.67 -14.19 -17.30
C GLY A 3 10.87 -13.84 -15.83
N ARG A 4 10.59 -12.60 -15.39
CA ARG A 4 10.63 -12.21 -13.98
C ARG A 4 9.22 -12.01 -13.44
N LEU A 5 9.08 -12.32 -12.15
CA LEU A 5 7.93 -11.91 -11.36
C LEU A 5 7.99 -10.40 -11.08
N LEU A 6 6.92 -9.67 -11.38
CA LEU A 6 6.73 -8.26 -11.12
C LEU A 6 6.10 -8.07 -9.74
N PHE A 7 6.87 -7.52 -8.81
CA PHE A 7 6.44 -7.34 -7.43
C PHE A 7 6.30 -5.85 -7.10
N ALA A 8 5.07 -5.38 -6.96
CA ALA A 8 4.77 -4.00 -6.60
C ALA A 8 4.99 -3.70 -5.11
N VAL A 9 5.66 -2.59 -4.82
CA VAL A 9 5.85 -2.09 -3.45
C VAL A 9 5.57 -0.59 -3.36
N PRO A 10 5.18 -0.07 -2.18
CA PRO A 10 4.90 1.35 -2.02
C PRO A 10 6.13 2.19 -2.39
N LYS A 11 5.97 3.18 -3.27
CA LYS A 11 7.05 4.04 -3.76
C LYS A 11 7.60 4.99 -2.70
N LYS A 12 6.75 5.41 -1.77
CA LYS A 12 7.00 6.36 -0.69
C LYS A 12 5.90 6.24 0.38
N GLY A 13 6.05 6.99 1.47
CA GLY A 13 5.03 7.10 2.52
C GLY A 13 5.27 6.16 3.68
N ARG A 14 4.30 6.08 4.60
CA ARG A 14 4.44 5.43 5.91
C ARG A 14 4.79 3.94 5.84
N LEU A 15 4.35 3.23 4.80
CA LEU A 15 4.62 1.79 4.64
C LEU A 15 5.97 1.48 4.00
N HIS A 16 6.62 2.48 3.37
CA HIS A 16 7.75 2.24 2.47
C HIS A 16 8.94 1.56 3.17
N GLU A 17 9.48 2.16 4.23
CA GLU A 17 10.66 1.63 4.92
C GLU A 17 10.40 0.23 5.49
N ASN A 18 9.26 0.02 6.15
CA ASN A 18 8.88 -1.31 6.66
C ASN A 18 8.78 -2.36 5.55
N CYS A 19 8.30 -1.99 4.35
CA CYS A 19 8.30 -2.90 3.21
C CYS A 19 9.73 -3.23 2.76
N LEU A 20 10.63 -2.25 2.72
CA LEU A 20 12.03 -2.48 2.36
C LEU A 20 12.74 -3.37 3.39
N ASP A 21 12.50 -3.13 4.67
CA ASP A 21 13.03 -3.95 5.77
C ASP A 21 12.53 -5.39 5.68
N LEU A 22 11.24 -5.59 5.38
CA LEU A 22 10.66 -6.92 5.15
C LEU A 22 11.35 -7.63 3.97
N LEU A 23 11.50 -6.93 2.84
CA LEU A 23 12.18 -7.50 1.66
C LEU A 23 13.63 -7.86 1.97
N HIS A 24 14.35 -7.00 2.70
CA HIS A 24 15.73 -7.26 3.11
C HIS A 24 15.81 -8.45 4.07
N GLY A 25 14.89 -8.56 5.04
CA GLY A 25 14.79 -9.72 5.95
C GLY A 25 14.43 -11.02 5.23
N ALA A 26 13.76 -10.94 4.08
CA ALA A 26 13.48 -12.07 3.18
C ALA A 26 14.63 -12.37 2.19
N ASP A 27 15.80 -11.76 2.37
CA ASP A 27 16.95 -11.83 1.46
C ASP A 27 16.64 -11.37 0.03
N ILE A 28 15.66 -10.48 -0.20
CA ILE A 28 15.42 -9.92 -1.54
C ILE A 28 16.41 -8.79 -1.80
N GLN A 29 17.50 -9.10 -2.51
CA GLN A 29 18.58 -8.15 -2.76
C GLN A 29 18.35 -7.41 -4.08
N PHE A 30 18.35 -6.08 -4.04
CA PHE A 30 18.19 -5.24 -5.22
C PHE A 30 18.96 -3.93 -5.07
N HIS A 31 19.25 -3.27 -6.19
CA HIS A 31 19.77 -1.92 -6.20
C HIS A 31 18.83 -1.01 -6.99
N ARG A 32 18.29 0.01 -6.32
CA ARG A 32 17.43 1.02 -6.94
C ARG A 32 18.21 2.31 -7.16
N ARG A 33 18.36 2.74 -8.42
CA ARG A 33 18.90 4.07 -8.73
C ARG A 33 17.84 5.15 -8.44
N SER A 34 18.31 6.34 -8.05
CA SER A 34 17.43 7.49 -7.83
C SER A 34 16.57 7.78 -9.07
N ARG A 35 15.29 8.09 -8.85
CA ARG A 35 14.26 8.39 -9.86
C ARG A 35 13.78 7.22 -10.73
N LEU A 36 14.26 5.99 -10.53
CA LEU A 36 13.70 4.82 -11.20
C LEU A 36 12.56 4.19 -10.38
N ASP A 37 11.50 3.79 -11.06
CA ASP A 37 10.37 3.07 -10.47
C ASP A 37 10.47 1.55 -10.63
N ILE A 38 11.59 1.07 -11.17
CA ILE A 38 11.86 -0.36 -11.31
C ILE A 38 13.26 -0.66 -10.77
N ALA A 39 13.37 -1.72 -9.98
CA ALA A 39 14.65 -2.28 -9.56
C ALA A 39 14.68 -3.79 -9.83
N LEU A 40 15.75 -4.27 -10.42
CA LEU A 40 15.94 -5.70 -10.67
C LEU A 40 16.60 -6.33 -9.44
N CYS A 41 16.02 -7.43 -8.96
CA CYS A 41 16.64 -8.24 -7.92
C CYS A 41 17.86 -8.99 -8.49
N VAL A 42 18.89 -9.11 -7.66
CA VAL A 42 20.18 -9.71 -8.01
C VAL A 42 20.15 -11.23 -7.80
N ASN A 43 19.49 -11.69 -6.75
CA ASN A 43 19.51 -13.09 -6.32
C ASN A 43 18.21 -13.87 -6.61
N HIS A 44 17.16 -13.19 -7.09
CA HIS A 44 15.89 -13.81 -7.48
C HIS A 44 15.40 -13.31 -8.85
N PRO A 45 14.59 -14.10 -9.60
CA PRO A 45 13.96 -13.68 -10.85
C PRO A 45 12.78 -12.74 -10.58
N ILE A 46 13.02 -11.67 -9.82
CA ILE A 46 12.04 -10.68 -9.40
C ILE A 46 12.44 -9.31 -9.99
N ALA A 47 11.46 -8.50 -10.34
CA ALA A 47 11.60 -7.08 -10.58
C ALA A 47 10.65 -6.34 -9.64
N LEU A 48 11.21 -5.50 -8.76
CA LEU A 48 10.44 -4.63 -7.90
C LEU A 48 9.91 -3.45 -8.70
N VAL A 49 8.62 -3.16 -8.56
CA VAL A 49 7.92 -2.04 -9.20
C VAL A 49 7.44 -1.10 -8.09
N PHE A 50 7.94 0.13 -8.08
CA PHE A 50 7.62 1.12 -7.06
C PHE A 50 6.42 1.94 -7.50
N LEU A 51 5.26 1.70 -6.89
CA LEU A 51 3.99 2.36 -7.22
C LEU A 51 3.43 3.15 -6.04
N PRO A 52 2.60 4.18 -6.27
CA PRO A 52 1.74 4.72 -5.21
C PRO A 52 0.91 3.60 -4.57
N ALA A 53 0.79 3.59 -3.24
CA ALA A 53 0.14 2.48 -2.52
C ALA A 53 -1.32 2.25 -2.99
N ALA A 54 -2.04 3.33 -3.31
CA ALA A 54 -3.40 3.29 -3.84
C ALA A 54 -3.54 2.61 -5.21
N ASP A 55 -2.48 2.64 -6.03
CA ASP A 55 -2.50 2.07 -7.38
C ASP A 55 -2.20 0.55 -7.36
N ILE A 56 -1.57 0.04 -6.30
CA ILE A 56 -1.09 -1.34 -6.23
C ILE A 56 -2.22 -2.37 -6.40
N PRO A 57 -3.38 -2.27 -5.70
CA PRO A 57 -4.47 -3.24 -5.88
C PRO A 57 -4.95 -3.34 -7.32
N VAL A 58 -5.14 -2.19 -7.97
CA VAL A 58 -5.62 -2.11 -9.37
C VAL A 58 -4.60 -2.75 -10.31
N PHE A 59 -3.31 -2.44 -10.15
CA PHE A 59 -2.27 -3.01 -11.01
C PHE A 59 -2.15 -4.54 -10.86
N VAL A 60 -2.38 -5.08 -9.66
CA VAL A 60 -2.42 -6.53 -9.43
C VAL A 60 -3.67 -7.13 -10.07
N GLY A 61 -4.86 -6.55 -9.83
CA GLY A 61 -6.12 -7.03 -10.38
C GLY A 61 -6.18 -6.97 -11.91
N GLU A 62 -5.52 -6.00 -12.54
CA GLU A 62 -5.37 -5.89 -14.00
C GLU A 62 -4.29 -6.83 -14.56
N GLY A 63 -3.57 -7.59 -13.72
CA GLY A 63 -2.48 -8.47 -14.14
C GLY A 63 -1.26 -7.72 -14.70
N ARG A 64 -1.11 -6.42 -14.41
CA ARG A 64 0.04 -5.61 -14.84
C ARG A 64 1.27 -5.84 -13.97
N VAL A 65 1.06 -6.32 -12.75
CA VAL A 65 2.07 -6.85 -11.83
C VAL A 65 1.52 -8.13 -11.21
N ASP A 66 2.40 -9.04 -10.78
CA ASP A 66 2.00 -10.37 -10.32
C ASP A 66 1.56 -10.39 -8.85
N LEU A 67 2.19 -9.57 -8.00
CA LEU A 67 1.78 -9.36 -6.61
C LEU A 67 2.23 -7.98 -6.10
N GLY A 68 1.70 -7.56 -4.96
CA GLY A 68 2.14 -6.32 -4.33
C GLY A 68 1.86 -6.21 -2.84
N ILE A 69 2.59 -5.31 -2.17
CA ILE A 69 2.34 -4.93 -0.77
C ILE A 69 1.63 -3.59 -0.75
N THR A 70 0.47 -3.51 -0.09
CA THR A 70 -0.24 -2.25 0.17
C THR A 70 -1.01 -2.32 1.50
N GLY A 71 -1.72 -1.25 1.85
CA GLY A 71 -2.61 -1.22 3.01
C GLY A 71 -3.95 -1.92 2.72
N GLN A 72 -4.54 -2.54 3.75
CA GLN A 72 -5.86 -3.18 3.66
C GLN A 72 -6.97 -2.17 3.33
N ASP A 73 -6.83 -0.92 3.77
CA ASP A 73 -7.69 0.21 3.39
C ASP A 73 -7.71 0.42 1.88
N GLN A 74 -6.54 0.44 1.25
CA GLN A 74 -6.41 0.64 -0.20
C GLN A 74 -7.02 -0.52 -0.99
N VAL A 75 -6.88 -1.76 -0.50
CA VAL A 75 -7.53 -2.94 -1.12
C VAL A 75 -9.05 -2.79 -1.04
N ALA A 76 -9.58 -2.48 0.15
CA ALA A 76 -11.02 -2.32 0.36
C ALA A 76 -11.64 -1.21 -0.50
N GLU A 77 -10.92 -0.10 -0.71
CA GLU A 77 -11.38 1.03 -1.52
C GLU A 77 -11.30 0.79 -3.01
N SER A 78 -10.24 0.10 -3.47
CA SER A 78 -9.98 -0.07 -4.90
C SER A 78 -11.03 -0.89 -5.66
N GLN A 79 -11.80 -1.73 -4.94
CA GLN A 79 -12.70 -2.74 -5.53
C GLN A 79 -12.03 -3.67 -6.55
N ALA A 80 -10.69 -3.75 -6.55
CA ALA A 80 -9.95 -4.61 -7.46
C ALA A 80 -10.17 -6.08 -7.13
N ASP A 81 -10.26 -6.93 -8.16
CA ASP A 81 -10.34 -8.38 -7.97
C ASP A 81 -8.94 -8.93 -7.63
N VAL A 82 -8.63 -8.89 -6.33
CA VAL A 82 -7.36 -9.36 -5.78
C VAL A 82 -7.59 -10.28 -4.59
N LYS A 83 -6.67 -11.23 -4.40
CA LYS A 83 -6.67 -12.11 -3.25
C LYS A 83 -5.64 -11.65 -2.23
N GLU A 84 -6.08 -11.36 -1.01
CA GLU A 84 -5.18 -11.13 0.11
C GLU A 84 -4.47 -12.44 0.49
N LEU A 85 -3.13 -12.42 0.48
CA LEU A 85 -2.31 -13.61 0.72
C LEU A 85 -1.88 -13.74 2.18
N MET A 86 -1.51 -12.62 2.82
CA MET A 86 -1.04 -12.60 4.20
C MET A 86 -1.10 -11.19 4.80
N GLU A 87 -1.28 -11.13 6.12
CA GLU A 87 -1.06 -9.92 6.92
C GLU A 87 0.42 -9.80 7.28
N LEU A 88 1.00 -8.60 7.13
CA LEU A 88 2.44 -8.34 7.33
C LEU A 88 2.78 -7.76 8.72
N ASP A 89 1.78 -7.61 9.58
CA ASP A 89 1.88 -7.13 10.97
C ASP A 89 2.54 -5.75 11.19
N PHE A 90 2.64 -4.92 10.14
CA PHE A 90 2.99 -3.51 10.23
C PHE A 90 1.95 -2.61 9.56
N GLY A 91 2.08 -1.29 9.72
CA GLY A 91 1.17 -0.34 9.07
C GLY A 91 -0.18 -0.18 9.76
N LYS A 92 -0.34 -0.74 10.97
CA LYS A 92 -1.58 -0.68 11.76
C LYS A 92 -2.11 0.75 11.85
N CYS A 93 -3.37 0.91 11.47
CA CYS A 93 -4.14 2.14 11.54
C CYS A 93 -5.61 1.80 11.82
N LYS A 94 -6.39 2.83 12.16
CA LYS A 94 -7.85 2.73 12.25
C LYS A 94 -8.43 3.90 11.48
N LEU A 95 -9.35 3.62 10.55
CA LEU A 95 -10.16 4.65 9.92
C LEU A 95 -11.22 5.11 10.92
N GLN A 96 -11.22 6.40 11.26
CA GLN A 96 -12.08 6.97 12.29
C GLN A 96 -12.51 8.39 11.91
N VAL A 97 -13.73 8.76 12.30
CA VAL A 97 -14.17 10.15 12.23
C VAL A 97 -13.68 10.89 13.48
N GLN A 98 -13.11 12.07 13.28
CA GLN A 98 -12.62 12.92 14.36
C GLN A 98 -13.30 14.29 14.33
N VAL A 99 -13.47 14.87 15.51
CA VAL A 99 -14.04 16.21 15.72
C VAL A 99 -13.08 17.03 16.58
N PRO A 100 -13.14 18.37 16.55
CA PRO A 100 -12.29 19.20 17.41
C PRO A 100 -12.47 18.85 18.88
N GLU A 101 -11.36 18.71 19.62
CA GLU A 101 -11.37 18.31 21.04
C GLU A 101 -12.21 19.26 21.91
N LYS A 102 -12.20 20.57 21.61
CA LYS A 102 -13.01 21.59 22.30
C LYS A 102 -14.28 21.94 21.53
N GLY A 103 -14.77 21.03 20.69
CA GLY A 103 -15.95 21.20 19.85
C GLY A 103 -17.27 20.84 20.55
N PRO A 104 -18.41 21.23 19.97
CA PRO A 104 -19.73 20.90 20.50
C PRO A 104 -20.18 19.45 20.22
N ILE A 105 -19.46 18.73 19.35
CA ILE A 105 -19.79 17.36 18.96
C ILE A 105 -19.07 16.39 19.90
N GLN A 106 -19.83 15.55 20.58
CA GLN A 106 -19.39 14.54 21.53
C GLN A 106 -19.79 13.12 21.09
N GLU A 107 -20.82 12.99 20.24
CA GLU A 107 -21.32 11.69 19.79
C GLU A 107 -21.48 11.59 18.27
N PRO A 108 -21.31 10.39 17.67
CA PRO A 108 -21.45 10.21 16.21
C PRO A 108 -22.79 10.68 15.64
N ARG A 109 -23.90 10.54 16.40
CA ARG A 109 -25.24 10.98 15.98
C ARG A 109 -25.34 12.48 15.72
N GLU A 110 -24.48 13.29 16.33
CA GLU A 110 -24.48 14.75 16.17
C GLU A 110 -23.83 15.20 14.86
N LEU A 111 -23.21 14.25 14.13
CA LEU A 111 -22.72 14.46 12.76
C LEU A 111 -23.84 14.39 11.71
N ILE A 112 -25.06 13.96 12.07
CA ILE A 112 -26.18 13.90 11.13
C ILE A 112 -26.47 15.30 10.59
N GLY A 113 -26.47 15.43 9.25
CA GLY A 113 -26.68 16.70 8.56
C GLY A 113 -25.47 17.65 8.60
N LYS A 114 -24.29 17.19 9.05
CA LYS A 114 -23.04 17.94 8.98
C LYS A 114 -22.22 17.53 7.75
N ASN A 115 -21.27 18.39 7.37
CA ASN A 115 -20.31 18.09 6.31
C ASN A 115 -19.10 17.35 6.90
N ILE A 116 -18.72 16.24 6.27
CA ILE A 116 -17.51 15.48 6.59
C ILE A 116 -16.55 15.64 5.42
N VAL A 117 -15.30 16.00 5.71
CA VAL A 117 -14.22 16.06 4.72
C VAL A 117 -13.31 14.87 4.94
N THR A 118 -13.07 14.09 3.89
CA THR A 118 -12.25 12.88 3.90
C THR A 118 -11.49 12.77 2.58
N SER A 119 -10.29 12.19 2.62
CA SER A 119 -9.52 11.78 1.43
C SER A 119 -9.81 10.33 1.02
N PHE A 120 -10.56 9.61 1.85
CA PHE A 120 -11.09 8.27 1.63
C PHE A 120 -12.55 8.38 1.19
#